data_AF-X1HAN8-F1
#
_entry.id   AF-X1HAN8-F1
#
_cell.length_a   1.000
_cell.length_b   1.000
_cell.length_c   1.000
_cell.angle_alpha   90.00
_cell.angle_beta   90.00
_cell.angle_gamma   90.00
#
_symmetry.space_group_name_H-M   'P 1'
#
loop_
_entity.id
_entity.type
_entity.pdbx_description
1 polymer ?
#
loop_
_entity_poly.entity_id
_entity_poly.type
_entity_poly.pdbx_seq_one_letter_code
_entity_poly.pdbx_strand_id
1 'polypeptide(L)'
;IERISTSKLLQRPFELLQIIANPDQSPSDLERLINNELKLFISDEGFNPKTAARLKFNFTGEVTIERNWQINEMMSRIRRDCFSQPDKFNILQIIWKIVDMSETFEDDISAGIIQDYILDHPDEEFKSFVSEKLTEDKSHFDVDKLSQLGMRALKNALKYMEKEKEV
;
A
#
# COMPACT_ATOMS: atom_id res chain seq x y z
N ILE A 1 39.19 9.84 -12.93
CA ILE A 1 37.84 9.48 -12.46
C ILE A 1 36.86 10.02 -13.50
N GLU A 2 36.29 9.16 -14.36
CA GLU A 2 35.27 9.58 -15.32
C GLU A 2 34.09 10.20 -14.57
N ARG A 3 33.75 11.45 -14.87
CA ARG A 3 32.52 12.08 -14.37
C ARG A 3 31.34 11.47 -15.10
N ILE A 4 30.76 10.41 -14.55
CA ILE A 4 29.50 9.86 -15.04
C ILE A 4 28.38 10.82 -14.60
N SER A 5 27.63 11.35 -15.56
CA SER A 5 26.48 12.22 -15.27
C SER A 5 25.40 11.40 -14.56
N THR A 6 25.04 11.80 -13.34
CA THR A 6 23.92 11.24 -12.55
C THR A 6 22.61 11.24 -13.35
N SER A 7 22.40 12.26 -14.19
CA SER A 7 21.24 12.38 -15.07
C SER A 7 21.13 11.20 -16.06
N LYS A 8 22.26 10.74 -16.61
CA LYS A 8 22.30 9.58 -17.52
C LYS A 8 22.09 8.26 -16.78
N LEU A 9 22.56 8.15 -15.54
CA LEU A 9 22.35 6.98 -14.70
C LEU A 9 20.87 6.79 -14.33
N LEU A 10 20.17 7.90 -14.06
CA LEU A 10 18.74 7.93 -13.74
C LEU A 10 17.80 7.78 -14.95
N GLN A 11 18.33 7.59 -16.15
CA GLN A 11 17.55 7.25 -17.36
C GLN A 11 17.51 5.74 -17.66
N ARG A 12 18.30 4.92 -16.96
CA ARG A 12 18.32 3.46 -17.15
C ARG A 12 16.95 2.83 -16.87
N PRO A 13 16.52 1.79 -17.58
CA PRO A 13 15.27 1.12 -17.26
C PRO A 13 15.31 0.54 -15.84
N PHE A 14 14.12 0.43 -15.23
CA PHE A 14 13.98 -0.30 -13.98
C PHE A 14 13.91 -1.80 -14.27
N GLU A 15 14.62 -2.58 -13.47
CA GLU A 15 14.38 -4.01 -13.33
C GLU A 15 13.13 -4.19 -12.46
N LEU A 16 12.13 -4.84 -13.05
CA LEU A 16 10.83 -5.02 -12.43
C LEU A 16 10.82 -6.33 -11.65
N LEU A 17 10.60 -6.23 -10.35
CA LEU A 17 10.49 -7.38 -9.44
C LEU A 17 9.02 -7.52 -9.03
N GLN A 18 8.37 -8.58 -9.50
CA GLN A 18 6.95 -8.83 -9.21
C GLN A 18 6.85 -9.65 -7.93
N ILE A 19 6.16 -9.13 -6.92
CA ILE A 19 5.95 -9.79 -5.64
C ILE A 19 4.45 -9.97 -5.42
N ILE A 20 4.01 -11.22 -5.30
CA ILE A 20 2.62 -11.51 -4.95
C ILE A 20 2.47 -11.31 -3.44
N ALA A 21 1.66 -10.33 -3.04
CA ALA A 21 1.37 -10.02 -1.66
C ALA A 21 0.06 -10.71 -1.24
N ASN A 22 0.16 -11.97 -0.80
CA ASN A 22 -1.01 -12.67 -0.29
C ASN A 22 -1.43 -12.12 1.09
N PRO A 23 -2.74 -12.03 1.39
CA PRO A 23 -3.25 -11.55 2.67
C PRO A 23 -2.87 -12.49 3.83
N ASP A 24 -2.89 -13.80 3.61
CA ASP A 24 -2.57 -14.82 4.64
C ASP A 24 -1.06 -14.98 4.91
N GLN A 25 -0.22 -14.35 4.09
CA GLN A 25 1.23 -14.52 4.17
C GLN A 25 1.80 -13.70 5.33
N SER A 26 2.58 -14.35 6.20
CA SER A 26 3.23 -13.65 7.31
C SER A 26 4.18 -12.55 6.81
N PRO A 27 4.38 -11.45 7.57
CA PRO A 27 5.36 -10.43 7.21
C PRO A 27 6.77 -11.00 7.00
N SER A 28 7.15 -12.01 7.79
CA SER A 28 8.46 -12.66 7.69
C SER A 28 8.65 -13.44 6.39
N ASP A 29 7.60 -14.07 5.88
CA ASP A 29 7.65 -14.77 4.60
C ASP A 29 7.80 -13.77 3.45
N LEU A 30 7.10 -12.64 3.52
CA LEU A 30 7.18 -11.59 2.51
C LEU A 30 8.57 -10.94 2.49
N GLU A 31 9.14 -10.68 3.66
CA GLU A 31 10.52 -10.21 3.79
C GLU A 31 11.52 -11.22 3.21
N ARG A 32 11.32 -12.51 3.45
CA ARG A 32 12.16 -13.57 2.85
C ARG A 32 12.07 -13.58 1.33
N LEU A 33 10.89 -13.38 0.74
CA LEU A 33 10.74 -13.27 -0.71
C LEU A 33 11.53 -12.09 -1.26
N ILE A 34 11.37 -10.91 -0.66
CA ILE A 34 12.09 -9.70 -1.10
C ILE A 34 13.59 -9.89 -0.97
N ASN A 35 14.06 -10.46 0.15
CA ASN A 35 15.48 -10.73 0.37
C ASN A 35 16.05 -11.75 -0.62
N ASN A 36 15.24 -12.71 -1.08
CA ASN A 36 15.66 -13.65 -2.11
C ASN A 36 15.85 -12.95 -3.47
N GLU A 37 14.95 -12.06 -3.85
CA GLU A 37 15.12 -11.24 -5.06
C GLU A 37 16.34 -10.31 -4.97
N LEU A 38 16.61 -9.74 -3.79
CA LEU A 38 17.76 -8.86 -3.56
C LEU A 38 19.11 -9.58 -3.65
N LYS A 39 19.18 -10.90 -3.43
CA LYS A 39 20.44 -11.66 -3.50
C LYS A 39 21.12 -11.54 -4.87
N LEU A 40 20.35 -11.38 -5.94
CA LEU A 40 20.86 -11.22 -7.31
C LEU A 40 21.67 -9.93 -7.49
N PHE A 41 21.50 -8.96 -6.58
CA PHE A 41 22.14 -7.65 -6.62
C PHE A 41 23.22 -7.48 -5.54
N ILE A 42 23.53 -8.56 -4.82
CA ILE A 42 24.70 -8.60 -3.93
C ILE A 42 25.95 -8.72 -4.81
N SER A 43 26.93 -7.87 -4.56
CA SER A 43 28.17 -7.77 -5.33
C SER A 43 29.35 -7.82 -4.38
N ASP A 44 30.28 -8.74 -4.64
CA ASP A 44 31.55 -8.85 -3.88
C ASP A 44 32.47 -7.64 -4.15
N GLU A 45 32.27 -6.96 -5.28
CA GLU A 45 32.97 -5.71 -5.64
C GLU A 45 32.27 -4.46 -5.11
N GLY A 46 31.12 -4.61 -4.45
CA GLY A 46 30.28 -3.52 -3.95
C GLY A 46 29.59 -2.72 -5.04
N PHE A 47 29.30 -1.45 -4.75
CA PHE A 47 28.60 -0.55 -5.65
C PHE A 47 29.44 -0.11 -6.85
N ASN A 48 28.95 -0.38 -8.06
CA ASN A 48 29.54 0.07 -9.31
C ASN A 48 28.52 0.92 -10.10
N PRO A 49 28.72 2.25 -10.22
CA PRO A 49 27.76 3.14 -10.86
C PRO A 49 27.51 2.78 -12.34
N LYS A 50 28.45 2.10 -13.02
CA LYS A 50 28.28 1.69 -14.41
C LYS A 50 27.33 0.51 -14.57
N THR A 51 27.23 -0.37 -13.59
CA THR A 51 26.43 -1.61 -13.65
C THR A 51 25.30 -1.66 -12.62
N ALA A 52 25.25 -0.71 -11.68
CA ALA A 52 24.26 -0.67 -10.62
C ALA A 52 22.82 -0.65 -11.15
N ALA A 53 22.01 -1.54 -10.58
CA ALA A 53 20.63 -1.78 -10.99
C ALA A 53 19.67 -0.74 -10.41
N ARG A 54 18.61 -0.41 -11.16
CA ARG A 54 17.47 0.34 -10.65
C ARG A 54 16.32 -0.65 -10.44
N LEU A 55 15.92 -0.87 -9.20
CA LEU A 55 14.91 -1.86 -8.86
C LEU A 55 13.55 -1.19 -8.65
N LYS A 56 12.51 -1.79 -9.24
CA LYS A 56 11.11 -1.45 -8.98
C LYS A 56 10.38 -2.70 -8.54
N PHE A 57 10.00 -2.74 -7.27
CA PHE A 57 9.14 -3.79 -6.72
C PHE A 57 7.69 -3.47 -7.00
N ASN A 58 6.99 -4.37 -7.69
CA ASN A 58 5.57 -4.28 -7.92
C ASN A 58 4.89 -5.34 -7.05
N PHE A 59 4.20 -4.89 -6.01
CA PHE A 59 3.39 -5.76 -5.16
C PHE A 59 1.99 -5.86 -5.78
N THR A 60 1.52 -7.08 -6.01
CA THR A 60 0.17 -7.36 -6.52
C THR A 60 -0.54 -8.35 -5.61
N GLY A 61 -1.81 -8.14 -5.32
CA GLY A 61 -2.60 -9.00 -4.44
C GLY A 61 -3.81 -8.27 -3.89
N GLU A 62 -4.59 -8.95 -3.06
CA GLU A 62 -5.59 -8.30 -2.20
C GLU A 62 -4.84 -7.64 -1.04
N VAL A 63 -4.78 -6.31 -1.04
CA VAL A 63 -3.93 -5.56 -0.10
C VAL A 63 -4.78 -4.67 0.79
N THR A 64 -5.05 -5.16 2.00
CA THR A 64 -5.69 -4.36 3.06
C THR A 64 -4.83 -3.14 3.43
N ILE A 65 -5.44 -2.12 4.05
CA ILE A 65 -4.74 -0.91 4.53
C ILE A 65 -3.57 -1.28 5.47
N GLU A 66 -3.79 -2.22 6.38
CA GLU A 66 -2.76 -2.71 7.29
C GLU A 66 -1.59 -3.34 6.50
N ARG A 67 -1.91 -4.18 5.51
CA ARG A 67 -0.90 -4.85 4.69
C ARG A 67 -0.11 -3.84 3.85
N ASN A 68 -0.76 -2.83 3.31
CA ASN A 68 -0.11 -1.74 2.58
C ASN A 68 0.89 -1.00 3.49
N TRP A 69 0.48 -0.68 4.72
CA TRP A 69 1.35 -0.05 5.71
C TRP A 69 2.57 -0.93 6.05
N GLN A 70 2.35 -2.23 6.31
CA GLN A 70 3.41 -3.19 6.58
C GLN A 70 4.42 -3.28 5.42
N ILE A 71 3.95 -3.32 4.17
CA ILE A 71 4.82 -3.35 2.98
C ILE A 71 5.68 -2.09 2.90
N ASN A 72 5.07 -0.91 3.11
CA ASN A 72 5.80 0.36 3.07
C ASN A 72 6.88 0.46 4.16
N GLU A 73 6.57 0.05 5.39
CA GLU A 73 7.52 0.05 6.49
C GLU A 73 8.70 -0.89 6.21
N MET A 74 8.39 -2.12 5.81
CA MET A 74 9.38 -3.14 5.47
C MET A 74 10.28 -2.70 4.31
N MET A 75 9.70 -2.22 3.20
CA MET A 75 10.49 -1.73 2.07
C MET A 75 11.34 -0.51 2.42
N SER A 76 10.86 0.35 3.32
CA SER A 76 11.63 1.47 3.84
C SER A 76 12.83 1.01 4.67
N ARG A 77 12.67 -0.02 5.50
CA ARG A 77 13.77 -0.66 6.24
C ARG A 77 14.79 -1.27 5.28
N ILE A 78 14.34 -2.13 4.37
CA ILE A 78 15.18 -2.80 3.37
C ILE A 78 15.98 -1.79 2.54
N ARG A 79 15.34 -0.70 2.09
CA ARG A 79 16.01 0.36 1.34
C ARG A 79 17.14 1.00 2.16
N ARG A 80 16.89 1.32 3.44
CA ARG A 80 17.93 1.86 4.34
C ARG A 80 19.07 0.86 4.51
N ASP A 81 18.75 -0.40 4.73
CA ASP A 81 19.76 -1.45 4.96
C ASP A 81 20.65 -1.64 3.73
N CYS A 82 20.05 -1.69 2.53
CA CYS A 82 20.79 -1.79 1.27
C CYS A 82 21.74 -0.62 1.05
N PHE A 83 21.28 0.62 1.26
CA PHE A 83 22.10 1.82 1.06
C PHE A 83 23.08 2.12 2.20
N SER A 84 22.88 1.53 3.38
CA SER A 84 23.85 1.59 4.49
C SER A 84 25.08 0.69 4.26
N GLN A 85 24.97 -0.28 3.35
CA GLN A 85 26.02 -1.26 3.02
C GLN A 85 26.45 -1.12 1.55
N PRO A 86 27.09 0.02 1.17
CA PRO A 86 27.48 0.29 -0.22
C PRO A 86 28.48 -0.73 -0.78
N ASP A 87 29.22 -1.40 0.10
CA ASP A 87 30.22 -2.41 -0.27
C ASP A 87 29.60 -3.79 -0.55
N LYS A 88 28.29 -3.95 -0.35
CA LYS A 88 27.57 -5.23 -0.49
C LYS A 88 26.57 -5.24 -1.62
N PHE A 89 25.93 -4.11 -1.91
CA PHE A 89 24.84 -4.04 -2.88
C PHE A 89 25.20 -3.17 -4.08
N ASN A 90 25.01 -3.72 -5.28
CA ASN A 90 25.19 -2.98 -6.52
C ASN A 90 23.85 -2.38 -7.01
N ILE A 91 23.24 -1.56 -6.17
CA ILE A 91 21.91 -0.98 -6.42
C ILE A 91 22.00 0.54 -6.48
N LEU A 92 21.46 1.13 -7.55
CA LEU A 92 21.42 2.58 -7.77
C LEU A 92 20.15 3.22 -7.19
N GLN A 93 19.02 2.53 -7.32
CA GLN A 93 17.73 3.06 -6.88
C GLN A 93 16.78 1.91 -6.54
N ILE A 94 15.98 2.08 -5.50
CA ILE A 94 14.90 1.16 -5.14
C ILE A 94 13.61 1.97 -5.06
N ILE A 95 12.61 1.61 -5.85
CA ILE A 95 11.23 2.11 -5.74
C ILE A 95 10.26 0.94 -5.60
N TRP A 96 9.05 1.20 -5.12
CA TRP A 96 8.01 0.19 -5.09
C TRP A 96 6.65 0.78 -5.43
N LYS A 97 5.77 -0.06 -5.97
CA LYS A 97 4.36 0.21 -6.21
C LYS A 97 3.56 -0.94 -5.62
N ILE A 98 2.48 -0.61 -4.93
CA ILE A 98 1.50 -1.58 -4.45
C ILE A 98 0.27 -1.40 -5.34
N VAL A 99 -0.20 -2.50 -5.93
CA VAL A 99 -1.41 -2.55 -6.75
C VAL A 99 -2.37 -3.48 -6.05
N ASP A 100 -3.46 -2.91 -5.57
CA ASP A 100 -4.54 -3.69 -4.98
C ASP A 100 -5.39 -4.30 -6.11
N MET A 101 -5.48 -5.62 -6.14
CA MET A 101 -6.29 -6.32 -7.14
C MET A 101 -7.78 -6.29 -6.81
N SER A 102 -8.19 -6.04 -5.56
CA SER A 102 -9.61 -5.86 -5.25
C SER A 102 -10.20 -4.60 -5.88
N GLU A 103 -9.40 -3.57 -6.17
CA GLU A 103 -9.86 -2.39 -6.93
C GLU A 103 -10.01 -2.67 -8.44
N THR A 104 -9.47 -3.78 -8.95
CA THR A 104 -9.52 -4.15 -10.38
C THR A 104 -10.57 -5.20 -10.71
N PHE A 105 -11.16 -5.84 -9.71
CA PHE A 105 -12.46 -6.44 -9.87
C PHE A 105 -13.45 -5.28 -9.83
N GLU A 106 -13.98 -4.90 -11.00
CA GLU A 106 -15.29 -4.25 -11.03
C GLU A 106 -16.19 -5.16 -10.21
N ASP A 107 -16.57 -4.71 -9.02
CA ASP A 107 -17.61 -5.35 -8.25
C ASP A 107 -18.80 -5.50 -9.20
N ASP A 108 -19.10 -6.73 -9.60
CA ASP A 108 -20.32 -7.11 -10.32
C ASP A 108 -21.57 -6.93 -9.42
N ILE A 109 -21.44 -6.08 -8.40
CA ILE A 109 -22.53 -5.53 -7.62
C ILE A 109 -23.14 -4.45 -8.50
N SER A 110 -24.03 -4.90 -9.38
CA SER A 110 -25.10 -4.11 -10.00
C SER A 110 -25.42 -2.90 -9.13
N ALA A 111 -25.32 -1.69 -9.70
CA ALA A 111 -25.74 -0.45 -9.03
C ALA A 111 -27.17 -0.51 -8.47
N GLY A 112 -28.00 -1.47 -8.93
CA GLY A 112 -29.31 -1.77 -8.37
C GLY A 112 -29.27 -2.44 -6.99
N ILE A 113 -28.26 -3.26 -6.67
CA ILE A 113 -28.14 -3.92 -5.35
C ILE A 113 -27.67 -2.91 -4.28
N ILE A 114 -26.83 -1.94 -4.65
CA ILE A 114 -26.41 -0.88 -3.73
C ILE A 114 -27.59 0.03 -3.36
N GLN A 115 -28.55 0.26 -4.27
CA GLN A 115 -29.77 1.02 -3.97
C GLN A 115 -30.67 0.31 -2.94
N ASP A 116 -30.72 -1.02 -2.94
CA ASP A 116 -31.48 -1.81 -1.95
C ASP A 116 -30.80 -1.85 -0.56
N TYR A 117 -29.53 -1.46 -0.46
CA TYR A 117 -28.74 -1.39 0.79
C TYR A 117 -28.44 0.05 1.23
N ILE A 118 -29.02 1.06 0.59
CA ILE A 118 -29.03 2.41 1.17
C ILE A 118 -29.92 2.32 2.40
N LEU A 119 -29.28 2.24 3.58
CA LEU A 119 -29.88 2.38 4.90
C LEU A 119 -31.02 3.40 4.80
N ASP A 120 -32.26 2.99 5.09
CA ASP A 120 -33.42 3.89 5.00
C ASP A 120 -33.21 5.11 5.93
N HIS A 121 -32.53 4.88 7.07
CA HIS A 121 -32.16 5.89 8.05
C HIS A 121 -30.67 5.77 8.43
N PRO A 122 -29.74 6.23 7.57
CA PRO A 122 -28.30 6.01 7.72
C PRO A 122 -27.75 6.61 9.02
N ASP A 123 -28.36 7.69 9.50
CA ASP A 123 -27.99 8.37 10.74
C ASP A 123 -28.31 7.53 11.99
N GLU A 124 -29.44 6.84 11.99
CA GLU A 124 -29.89 6.02 13.13
C GLU A 124 -29.20 4.66 13.13
N GLU A 125 -29.05 4.05 11.95
CA GLU A 125 -28.43 2.74 11.78
C GLU A 125 -26.93 2.78 12.07
N PHE A 126 -26.23 3.83 11.63
CA PHE A 126 -24.82 4.01 11.97
C PHE A 126 -24.61 4.28 13.46
N LYS A 127 -25.51 5.05 14.09
CA LYS A 127 -25.47 5.31 15.53
C LYS A 127 -25.71 4.03 16.34
N SER A 128 -26.64 3.17 15.91
CA SER A 128 -26.86 1.86 16.52
C SER A 128 -25.62 1.00 16.44
N PHE A 129 -25.00 0.93 15.25
CA PHE A 129 -23.75 0.19 15.04
C PHE A 129 -22.62 0.67 15.96
N VAL A 130 -22.39 2.00 16.05
CA VAL A 130 -21.38 2.57 16.95
C VAL A 130 -21.70 2.24 18.41
N SER A 131 -22.98 2.29 18.80
CA SER A 131 -23.44 1.99 20.17
C SER A 131 -23.31 0.52 20.56
N GLU A 132 -23.40 -0.39 19.59
CA GLU A 132 -23.25 -1.85 19.76
C GLU A 132 -21.78 -2.28 19.77
N LYS A 133 -20.92 -1.61 18.98
CA LYS A 133 -19.49 -1.95 18.86
C LYS A 133 -18.62 -1.31 19.92
N LEU A 134 -19.07 -0.22 20.54
CA LEU A 134 -18.44 0.31 21.75
C LEU A 134 -18.73 -0.66 22.91
N THR A 135 -17.70 -1.40 23.35
CA THR A 135 -17.75 -2.35 24.47
C THR A 135 -18.26 -1.70 25.76
N GLU A 136 -18.68 -2.53 26.71
CA GLU A 136 -19.48 -2.25 27.93
C GLU A 136 -19.19 -0.94 28.69
N ASP A 137 -17.99 -0.38 28.60
CA ASP A 137 -17.65 0.90 29.20
C ASP A 137 -17.95 2.10 28.26
N LYS A 138 -19.24 2.48 28.23
CA LYS A 138 -19.76 3.63 27.47
C LYS A 138 -19.43 4.98 28.11
N SER A 139 -18.77 5.00 29.27
CA SER A 139 -18.58 6.21 30.08
C SER A 139 -17.54 7.18 29.51
N HIS A 140 -16.68 6.71 28.60
CA HIS A 140 -15.56 7.49 28.05
C HIS A 140 -15.77 7.98 26.61
N PHE A 141 -16.83 7.57 25.93
CA PHE A 141 -17.03 7.87 24.51
C PHE A 141 -18.35 8.62 24.26
N ASP A 142 -18.24 9.80 23.64
CA ASP A 142 -19.39 10.56 23.16
C ASP A 142 -19.87 9.95 21.83
N VAL A 143 -20.80 9.00 21.96
CA VAL A 143 -21.39 8.24 20.84
C VAL A 143 -21.98 9.17 19.79
N ASP A 144 -22.57 10.29 20.20
CA ASP A 144 -23.17 11.26 19.29
C ASP A 144 -22.10 11.93 18.43
N LYS A 145 -20.97 12.34 19.02
CA LYS A 145 -19.86 12.91 18.25
C LYS A 145 -19.20 11.91 17.31
N LEU A 146 -19.04 10.66 17.73
CA LEU A 146 -18.46 9.61 16.88
C LEU A 146 -19.36 9.28 15.68
N SER A 147 -20.68 9.23 15.92
CA SER A 147 -21.67 9.02 14.88
C SER A 147 -21.68 10.18 13.88
N GLN A 148 -21.61 11.43 14.35
CA GLN A 148 -21.49 12.62 13.49
C GLN A 148 -20.20 12.64 12.66
N LEU A 149 -19.07 12.23 13.25
CA LEU A 149 -17.79 12.14 12.55
C LEU A 149 -17.84 11.07 11.44
N GLY A 150 -18.35 9.88 11.74
CA GLY A 150 -18.51 8.82 10.75
C GLY A 150 -19.47 9.22 9.63
N MET A 151 -20.60 9.86 9.97
CA MET A 151 -21.55 10.33 8.97
C MET A 151 -20.97 11.42 8.07
N ARG A 152 -20.13 12.30 8.62
CA ARG A 152 -19.43 13.33 7.83
C ARG A 152 -18.41 12.71 6.88
N ALA A 153 -17.70 11.66 7.31
CA ALA A 153 -16.79 10.92 6.45
C ALA A 153 -17.53 10.22 5.31
N LEU A 154 -18.66 9.56 5.60
CA LEU A 154 -19.53 8.93 4.59
C LEU A 154 -20.07 9.94 3.58
N LYS A 155 -20.59 11.09 4.04
CA LYS A 155 -21.07 12.16 3.16
C LYS A 155 -19.96 12.74 2.27
N ASN A 156 -18.73 12.82 2.78
CA ASN A 156 -17.60 13.28 1.99
C ASN A 156 -17.17 12.24 0.95
N ALA A 157 -17.19 10.95 1.29
CA ALA A 157 -16.90 9.85 0.36
C ALA A 157 -17.92 9.80 -0.78
N LEU A 158 -19.21 9.89 -0.47
CA LEU A 158 -20.29 9.94 -1.46
C LEU A 158 -20.14 11.12 -2.44
N LYS A 159 -19.80 12.32 -1.92
CA LYS A 159 -19.52 13.49 -2.76
C LYS A 159 -18.30 13.33 -3.67
N TYR A 160 -17.32 12.52 -3.26
CA TYR A 160 -16.14 12.24 -4.07
C TYR A 160 -16.50 11.27 -5.21
N MET A 161 -17.32 10.26 -4.92
CA MET A 161 -17.83 9.31 -5.92
C MET A 161 -18.76 9.97 -6.95
N GLU A 162 -19.57 10.96 -6.56
CA GLU A 162 -20.39 11.73 -7.51
C GLU A 162 -19.55 12.57 -8.49
N LYS A 163 -18.43 13.15 -8.01
CA LYS A 163 -17.53 13.93 -8.86
C LYS A 163 -16.77 13.10 -9.89
N GLU A 164 -16.50 11.83 -9.59
CA GLU A 164 -15.85 10.91 -10.53
C GLU A 164 -16.80 10.41 -11.63
N LYS A 165 -18.12 10.57 -11.46
CA LYS A 165 -19.12 10.25 -12.50
C LYS A 165 -19.35 11.36 -13.52
N GLU A 166 -18.92 12.59 -13.25
CA GLU A 166 -19.07 13.76 -14.16
C GLU A 166 -17.87 13.97 -15.10
N VAL A 167 -16.84 13.09 -15.09
CA VAL A 167 -15.63 13.19 -15.94
C VAL A 167 -15.58 12.07 -16.97
#